data_AF-A0A0F9MQT2-F1
#
_entry.id   AF-A0A0F9MQT2-F1
#
_cell.length_a   1.000
_cell.length_b   1.000
_cell.length_c   1.000
_cell.angle_alpha   90.00
_cell.angle_beta   90.00
_cell.angle_gamma   90.00
#
_symmetry.space_group_name_H-M   'P 1'
#
loop_
_entity.id
_entity.type
_entity.pdbx_description
1 polymer ?
#
loop_
_entity_poly.entity_id
_entity_poly.type
_entity_poly.pdbx_seq_one_letter_code
_entity_poly.pdbx_strand_id
1 'polypeptide(L)' 'MANKLKFTDLKTKKQFETDKFELKTTKRGGRMAIAISPSGSKTARFVKKDFVN' A
#
# COMPACT_ATOMS: atom_id res chain seq x y z
N MET A 1 15.92 5.09 -4.78
CA MET A 1 15.59 3.64 -4.86
C MET A 1 14.08 3.51 -4.68
N ALA A 2 13.36 2.87 -5.61
CA ALA A 2 11.91 2.77 -5.53
C ALA A 2 11.51 1.72 -4.47
N ASN A 3 10.95 2.16 -3.34
CA ASN A 3 10.50 1.26 -2.27
C ASN A 3 9.24 0.51 -2.73
N LYS A 4 9.39 -0.73 -3.19
CA LYS A 4 8.25 -1.60 -3.51
C LYS A 4 7.58 -2.08 -2.23
N LEU A 5 6.26 -2.05 -2.21
CA LEU A 5 5.44 -2.55 -1.11
C LEU A 5 4.68 -3.80 -1.52
N LYS A 6 4.64 -4.78 -0.62
CA LYS A 6 3.80 -5.96 -0.75
C LYS A 6 2.40 -5.66 -0.24
N PHE A 7 1.41 -5.87 -1.10
CA PHE A 7 -0.01 -5.75 -0.82
C PHE A 7 -0.71 -7.09 -1.04
N THR A 8 -1.88 -7.23 -0.44
CA THR A 8 -2.78 -8.35 -0.72
C THR A 8 -3.94 -7.84 -1.56
N ASP A 9 -4.15 -8.47 -2.71
CA ASP A 9 -5.34 -8.27 -3.51
C ASP A 9 -6.51 -8.96 -2.80
N LEU A 10 -7.47 -8.17 -2.33
CA LEU A 10 -8.62 -8.68 -1.58
C LEU A 10 -9.56 -9.52 -2.45
N LYS A 11 -9.55 -9.32 -3.78
CA LYS A 11 -10.42 -10.05 -4.70
C LYS A 11 -9.86 -11.42 -5.07
N THR A 12 -8.59 -11.48 -5.41
CA THR A 12 -7.91 -12.73 -5.80
C THR A 12 -7.25 -13.45 -4.62
N LYS A 13 -7.19 -12.81 -3.44
CA LYS A 13 -6.45 -13.24 -2.25
C LYS A 13 -4.95 -13.47 -2.49
N LYS A 14 -4.40 -12.96 -3.60
CA LYS A 14 -2.99 -13.08 -3.96
C LYS A 14 -2.20 -11.88 -3.48
N GLN A 15 -0.94 -12.10 -3.16
CA GLN A 15 -0.01 -11.02 -2.86
C GLN A 15 0.58 -10.47 -4.16
N PHE A 16 0.82 -9.16 -4.19
CA PHE A 16 1.51 -8.49 -5.29
C PHE A 16 2.41 -7.38 -4.74
N GLU A 17 3.42 -7.02 -5.51
CA GLU A 17 4.36 -5.96 -5.16
C GLU A 17 4.26 -4.81 -6.15
N THR A 18 4.25 -3.58 -5.64
CA THR A 18 4.20 -2.39 -6.47
C THR A 18 4.90 -1.22 -5.79
N ASP A 19 5.54 -0.37 -6.59
CA ASP A 19 6.02 0.96 -6.24
C ASP A 19 4.99 2.06 -6.55
N LYS A 20 3.91 1.72 -7.27
CA LYS A 20 2.79 2.62 -7.58
C LYS A 20 1.76 2.56 -6.46
N PHE A 21 1.99 3.34 -5.41
CA PHE A 21 1.04 3.53 -4.32
C PHE A 21 1.02 4.98 -3.85
N GLU A 22 -0.13 5.40 -3.33
CA GLU A 22 -0.28 6.68 -2.64
C GLU A 22 -0.07 6.49 -1.14
N LEU A 23 0.71 7.39 -0.52
CA LEU A 23 0.79 7.46 0.94
C LEU A 23 -0.25 8.44 1.47
N LYS A 24 -1.07 8.00 2.41
CA LYS A 24 -2.02 8.85 3.15
C LYS A 24 -1.75 8.78 4.64
N THR A 25 -1.81 9.95 5.26
CA THR A 25 -1.77 10.08 6.72
C THR A 25 -3.19 10.01 7.27
N THR A 26 -3.42 9.12 8.23
CA THR A 26 -4.70 9.03 8.92
C THR A 26 -4.86 10.18 9.91
N LYS A 27 -6.10 10.50 10.30
CA LYS A 27 -6.39 11.55 11.30
C LYS A 27 -5.68 11.34 12.65
N ARG A 28 -5.25 10.10 12.94
CA ARG A 28 -4.52 9.72 14.18
C ARG A 28 -3.00 9.69 14.00
N GLY A 29 -2.47 10.20 12.88
CA GLY A 29 -1.03 10.28 12.61
C GLY A 29 -0.39 8.98 12.11
N GLY A 30 -1.17 7.94 11.81
CA GLY A 30 -0.68 6.73 11.16
C GLY A 30 -0.46 6.94 9.67
N ARG A 31 0.48 6.21 9.05
CA ARG A 31 0.67 6.21 7.59
C ARG A 31 0.07 4.96 6.96
N MET A 32 -0.61 5.14 5.83
CA MET A 32 -1.14 4.05 5.00
C MET A 32 -0.65 4.20 3.57
N ALA A 33 -0.24 3.10 2.97
CA ALA A 33 -0.03 3.00 1.54
C ALA A 33 -1.29 2.43 0.88
N ILE A 34 -1.72 3.04 -0.21
CA ILE A 34 -2.90 2.64 -0.99
C ILE A 34 -2.44 2.33 -2.41
N ALA A 35 -2.72 1.11 -2.86
CA ALA A 35 -2.39 0.64 -4.21
C ALA A 35 -3.63 0.14 -4.94
N ILE A 36 -3.54 0.12 -6.27
CA ILE A 36 -4.50 -0.58 -7.13
C ILE A 36 -3.96 -1.98 -7.38
N SER A 37 -4.76 -3.00 -7.06
CA SER A 37 -4.40 -4.39 -7.34
C SER A 37 -4.48 -4.72 -8.83
N PRO A 38 -3.80 -5.77 -9.31
CA PRO A 38 -3.93 -6.23 -10.69
C PRO A 38 -5.36 -6.59 -11.10
N SER A 39 -6.23 -6.92 -10.14
CA SER A 39 -7.65 -7.18 -10.39
C SER A 39 -8.52 -5.92 -10.42
N GLY A 40 -7.91 -4.73 -10.31
CA GLY A 40 -8.57 -3.42 -10.33
C GLY A 40 -9.15 -2.97 -8.98
N SER A 41 -8.90 -3.72 -7.90
CA SER A 41 -9.44 -3.40 -6.57
C SER A 41 -8.50 -2.49 -5.79
N LYS A 42 -9.03 -1.54 -5.02
CA LYS A 42 -8.22 -0.74 -4.10
C LYS A 42 -7.83 -1.60 -2.90
N THR A 43 -6.55 -1.58 -2.55
CA THR A 43 -6.03 -2.22 -1.34
C THR A 43 -5.19 -1.23 -0.56
N ALA A 44 -5.20 -1.35 0.76
CA ALA A 44 -4.48 -0.46 1.64
C ALA A 44 -3.74 -1.24 2.72
N ARG A 45 -2.56 -0.73 3.10
CA ARG A 45 -1.72 -1.32 4.13
C ARG A 45 -1.17 -0.24 5.04
N PHE A 46 -1.22 -0.46 6.35
CA PHE A 46 -0.52 0.38 7.31
C PHE A 46 0.99 0.22 7.15
N VAL A 47 1.70 1.35 7.09
CA VAL A 47 3.16 1.39 7.02
C VAL A 47 3.69 2.14 8.23
N LYS A 48 4.95 1.87 8.60
CA LYS A 48 5.60 2.60 9.69
C LYS A 48 5.63 4.10 9.38
N LYS A 49 5.68 4.92 10.42
CA LYS A 49 5.78 6.37 10.29
C LYS A 49 7.03 6.78 9.51
N ASP A 50 8.10 5.99 9.56
CA ASP A 50 9.36 6.26 8.86
C ASP A 50 9.43 5.57 7.49
N PHE A 51 8.30 5.05 6.99
CA PHE A 51 8.26 4.45 5.66
C PHE A 51 8.36 5.55 4.60
N VAL A 52 9.42 5.45 3.79
CA VAL A 52 9.95 6.49 2.90
C VAL A 52 10.60 7.63 3.70
N ASN A 53 11.85 7.39 4.07
CA ASN A 53 12.85 8.41 4.38
C ASN A 53 13.89 8.39 3.27
#